data_AF-A0A0A0F5K4-F1
#
_entry.id   AF-A0A0A0F5K4-F1
#
_cell.length_a   1.000
_cell.length_b   1.000
_cell.length_c   1.000
_cell.angle_alpha   90.00
_cell.angle_beta   90.00
_cell.angle_gamma   90.00
#
_symmetry.space_group_name_H-M   'P 1'
#
loop_
_entity.id
_entity.type
_entity.pdbx_description
1 polymer ?
#
loop_
_entity_poly.entity_id
_entity_poly.type
_entity_poly.pdbx_seq_one_letter_code
_entity_poly.pdbx_strand_id
1 'polypeptide(L)'
;MAAGPASASSFGGTSAGASSAGSSGSSGSTSGDDKVVLQARDDAASFVASNGHIRGAQLEAALLRLREHRADARQASDMELARAILAF
;
A
#
# COMPACT_ATOMS: atom_id res chain seq x y z
N MET A 1 -31.92 36.75 47.92
CA MET A 1 -31.93 35.27 47.97
C MET A 1 -31.04 34.76 46.85
N ALA A 2 -30.10 33.89 47.18
CA ALA A 2 -29.03 33.38 46.33
C ALA A 2 -29.45 32.09 45.60
N ALA A 3 -28.95 31.90 44.38
CA ALA A 3 -28.75 30.60 43.74
C ALA A 3 -27.72 30.76 42.59
N GLY A 4 -26.52 30.19 42.74
CA GLY A 4 -25.58 29.93 41.63
C GLY A 4 -25.84 28.55 41.00
N PRO A 5 -24.85 27.86 40.43
CA PRO A 5 -23.75 28.27 39.56
C PRO A 5 -23.89 27.61 38.16
N ALA A 6 -23.26 28.15 37.11
CA ALA A 6 -23.03 27.39 35.88
C ALA A 6 -21.65 27.71 35.31
N SER A 7 -20.66 26.91 35.71
CA SER A 7 -19.33 26.86 35.11
C SER A 7 -19.43 26.07 33.81
N ALA A 8 -19.26 26.74 32.67
CA ALA A 8 -19.09 26.10 31.38
C ALA A 8 -17.60 25.87 31.13
N SER A 9 -17.07 24.74 31.61
CA SER A 9 -15.73 24.27 31.24
C SER A 9 -15.87 23.43 29.97
N SER A 10 -15.45 23.98 28.82
CA SER A 10 -15.21 23.16 27.62
C SER A 10 -13.72 22.86 27.53
N PHE A 11 -13.34 21.75 28.16
CA PHE A 11 -12.11 21.04 27.84
C PHE A 11 -12.29 20.37 26.48
N GLY A 12 -11.53 20.84 25.49
CA GLY A 12 -11.43 20.24 24.17
C GLY A 12 -10.04 20.46 23.59
N GLY A 13 -9.00 20.38 24.43
CA GLY A 13 -7.63 20.31 23.98
C GLY A 13 -7.36 18.96 23.31
N THR A 14 -7.27 18.96 21.99
CA THR A 14 -6.46 17.97 21.25
C THR A 14 -5.60 18.70 20.23
N SER A 15 -4.54 19.35 20.73
CA SER A 15 -3.33 19.55 19.95
C SER A 15 -2.50 18.27 20.01
N ALA A 16 -2.83 17.32 19.15
CA ALA A 16 -2.02 16.18 18.74
C ALA A 16 -2.55 15.82 17.34
N GLY A 17 -1.86 16.04 16.22
CA GLY A 17 -0.47 15.70 15.97
C GLY A 17 -0.48 14.57 14.93
N ALA A 18 0.23 14.79 13.82
CA ALA A 18 0.52 13.85 12.73
C ALA A 18 -0.64 13.65 11.70
N SER A 19 -0.51 13.91 10.40
CA SER A 19 0.69 14.08 9.57
C SER A 19 0.37 14.91 8.33
N SER A 20 1.00 16.07 8.19
CA SER A 20 1.45 16.51 6.87
C SER A 20 2.61 15.60 6.46
N ALA A 21 2.31 14.52 5.74
CA ALA A 21 3.34 13.68 5.15
C ALA A 21 2.99 13.36 3.69
N GLY A 22 3.46 14.24 2.80
CA GLY A 22 4.13 13.77 1.59
C GLY A 22 3.25 13.39 0.40
N SER A 23 2.52 14.35 -0.16
CA SER A 23 2.38 14.42 -1.62
C SER A 23 3.73 14.82 -2.21
N SER A 24 4.72 13.93 -2.14
CA SER A 24 6.03 13.92 -2.85
C SER A 24 6.91 12.83 -2.20
N GLY A 25 6.49 11.57 -2.31
CA GLY A 25 7.28 10.43 -1.84
C GLY A 25 8.35 10.04 -2.84
N SER A 26 9.31 10.93 -3.13
CA SER A 26 10.65 10.48 -3.55
C SER A 26 11.44 10.13 -2.29
N SER A 27 10.97 9.14 -1.54
CA SER A 27 11.63 8.57 -0.36
C SER A 27 11.36 7.08 -0.39
N GLY A 28 12.37 6.29 -0.75
CA GLY A 28 12.32 4.84 -0.88
C GLY A 28 11.79 4.16 0.38
N SER A 29 10.47 4.01 0.46
CA SER A 29 9.77 3.30 1.51
C SER A 29 9.72 1.84 1.12
N THR A 30 10.85 1.14 1.26
CA THR A 30 10.93 -0.31 1.06
C THR A 30 9.72 -1.00 1.71
N SER A 31 9.35 -0.60 2.93
CA SER A 31 8.21 -1.15 3.67
C SER A 31 6.84 -1.12 2.98
N GLY A 32 6.61 -0.19 2.05
CA GLY A 32 5.37 -0.13 1.26
C GLY A 32 5.42 -1.07 0.06
N ASP A 33 6.55 -1.07 -0.65
CA ASP A 33 6.86 -2.01 -1.72
C ASP A 33 6.84 -3.45 -1.20
N ASP A 34 7.47 -3.72 -0.06
CA ASP A 34 7.54 -5.01 0.60
C ASP A 34 6.13 -5.54 0.91
N LYS A 35 5.23 -4.70 1.45
CA LYS A 35 3.85 -5.10 1.73
C LYS A 35 3.05 -5.36 0.47
N VAL A 36 3.21 -4.53 -0.56
CA VAL A 36 2.53 -4.73 -1.85
C VAL A 36 3.00 -6.02 -2.50
N VAL A 37 4.30 -6.31 -2.50
CA VAL A 37 4.86 -7.57 -3.02
C VAL A 37 4.38 -8.77 -2.19
N LEU A 38 4.32 -8.65 -0.86
CA LEU A 38 3.83 -9.72 0.03
C LEU A 38 2.35 -10.03 -0.23
N GLN A 39 1.52 -9.00 -0.40
CA GLN A 39 0.10 -9.17 -0.71
C GLN A 39 -0.11 -9.67 -2.15
N ALA A 40 0.69 -9.15 -3.09
CA ALA A 40 0.69 -9.61 -4.47
C ALA A 40 1.19 -11.04 -4.63
N ARG A 41 1.92 -11.60 -3.66
CA ARG A 41 2.42 -12.97 -3.69
C ARG A 41 1.28 -14.00 -3.66
N ASP A 42 0.25 -13.75 -2.87
CA ASP A 42 -0.95 -14.61 -2.82
C ASP A 42 -1.76 -14.54 -4.13
N ASP A 43 -1.97 -13.32 -4.63
CA ASP A 43 -2.61 -13.10 -5.93
C ASP A 43 -1.77 -13.65 -7.09
N ALA A 44 -0.43 -13.56 -7.03
CA ALA A 44 0.49 -14.15 -7.99
C ALA A 44 0.41 -15.67 -7.96
N ALA A 45 0.27 -16.29 -6.79
CA ALA A 45 0.09 -17.73 -6.66
C ALA A 45 -1.21 -18.18 -7.36
N SER A 46 -2.30 -17.45 -7.12
CA SER A 46 -3.59 -17.70 -7.76
C SER A 46 -3.56 -17.49 -9.28
N PHE A 47 -2.87 -16.46 -9.74
CA PHE A 47 -2.64 -16.18 -11.15
C PHE A 47 -1.81 -17.30 -11.81
N VAL A 48 -0.71 -17.72 -11.19
CA VAL A 48 0.15 -18.78 -11.73
C VAL A 48 -0.56 -20.13 -11.75
N ALA A 49 -1.26 -20.48 -10.67
CA ALA A 49 -2.04 -21.71 -10.56
C ALA A 49 -3.17 -21.77 -11.61
N SER A 50 -3.72 -20.61 -11.98
CA SER A 50 -4.77 -20.50 -12.99
C SER A 50 -4.23 -20.25 -14.41
N ASN A 51 -2.92 -20.39 -14.65
CA ASN A 51 -2.28 -20.09 -15.94
C ASN A 51 -2.54 -18.66 -16.46
N GLY A 52 -2.74 -17.70 -15.57
CA GLY A 52 -2.95 -16.30 -15.89
C GLY A 52 -4.43 -15.88 -16.02
N HIS A 53 -5.37 -16.77 -15.69
CA HIS A 53 -6.80 -16.46 -15.75
C HIS A 53 -7.29 -15.51 -14.64
N ILE A 54 -6.71 -15.58 -13.45
CA ILE A 54 -7.17 -14.83 -12.28
C ILE A 54 -6.16 -13.73 -11.95
N ARG A 55 -6.45 -12.49 -12.32
CA ARG A 55 -5.66 -11.31 -11.93
C ARG A 55 -6.22 -10.65 -10.69
N GLY A 56 -5.42 -10.67 -9.62
CA GLY A 56 -5.73 -9.94 -8.40
C GLY A 56 -5.36 -8.47 -8.48
N ALA A 57 -6.07 -7.64 -7.73
CA ALA A 57 -5.80 -6.20 -7.67
C ALA A 57 -4.38 -5.90 -7.15
N GLN A 58 -3.88 -6.69 -6.20
CA GLN A 58 -2.52 -6.50 -5.67
C GLN A 58 -1.45 -6.96 -6.66
N LEU A 59 -1.71 -8.06 -7.39
CA LEU A 59 -0.83 -8.48 -8.49
C LEU A 59 -0.71 -7.37 -9.54
N GLU A 60 -1.82 -6.77 -9.96
CA GLU A 60 -1.79 -5.66 -10.92
C GLU A 60 -1.04 -4.44 -10.41
N ALA A 61 -1.27 -4.05 -9.15
CA ALA A 61 -0.53 -2.96 -8.51
C ALA A 61 0.98 -3.24 -8.42
N ALA A 62 1.36 -4.47 -8.07
CA ALA A 62 2.76 -4.88 -8.02
C ALA A 62 3.40 -4.91 -9.41
N LEU A 63 2.69 -5.39 -10.44
CA LEU A 63 3.16 -5.39 -11.82
C LEU A 63 3.37 -3.98 -12.34
N LEU A 64 2.44 -3.05 -12.10
CA LEU A 64 2.62 -1.64 -12.45
C LEU A 64 3.87 -1.07 -11.78
N ARG A 65 3.99 -1.21 -10.45
CA ARG A 65 5.14 -0.70 -9.68
C ARG A 65 6.45 -1.28 -10.20
N LEU A 66 6.49 -2.57 -10.49
CA LEU A 66 7.67 -3.26 -10.99
C LEU A 66 8.06 -2.76 -12.38
N ARG A 67 7.09 -2.47 -13.25
CA ARG A 67 7.31 -1.87 -14.58
C ARG A 67 7.74 -0.42 -14.51
N GLU A 68 7.24 0.35 -13.55
CA GLU A 68 7.68 1.72 -13.33
C GLU A 68 9.15 1.76 -12.90
N HIS A 69 9.54 0.90 -11.96
CA HIS A 69 10.88 0.86 -11.37
C HIS A 69 11.93 0.09 -12.18
N ARG A 70 11.55 -0.96 -12.92
CA ARG A 70 12.48 -1.81 -13.67
C ARG A 70 12.15 -1.81 -15.16
N ALA A 71 13.13 -1.41 -15.97
CA ALA A 71 13.03 -1.50 -17.43
C ALA A 71 12.87 -2.96 -17.92
N ASP A 72 13.53 -3.90 -17.25
CA ASP A 72 13.44 -5.34 -17.55
C ASP A 72 12.01 -5.88 -17.37
N ALA A 73 11.33 -5.44 -16.31
CA ALA A 73 9.93 -5.78 -16.06
C ALA A 73 8.97 -5.21 -17.11
N ARG A 74 9.34 -4.17 -17.86
CA ARG A 74 8.49 -3.66 -18.95
C ARG A 74 8.45 -4.65 -20.12
N GLN A 75 9.54 -5.37 -20.34
CA GLN A 75 9.71 -6.34 -21.43
C GLN A 75 9.34 -7.76 -21.03
N ALA A 76 9.36 -8.07 -19.73
CA ALA A 76 8.92 -9.35 -19.20
C ALA A 76 7.39 -9.53 -19.34
N SER A 77 6.98 -10.79 -19.52
CA SER A 77 5.55 -11.15 -19.52
C SER A 77 4.98 -11.13 -18.11
N ASP A 78 3.68 -10.84 -17.95
CA ASP A 78 2.98 -10.87 -16.65
C ASP A 78 3.20 -12.21 -15.91
N MET A 79 3.25 -13.32 -16.65
CA MET A 79 3.52 -14.65 -16.10
C MET A 79 4.93 -14.81 -15.53
N GLU A 80 5.92 -14.20 -16.18
CA GLU A 80 7.31 -14.26 -15.73
C GLU A 80 7.49 -13.38 -14.48
N LEU A 81 6.87 -12.21 -14.47
CA LEU A 81 6.83 -11.32 -13.31
C LEU A 81 6.11 -11.95 -12.12
N ALA A 82 4.95 -12.58 -12.32
CA ALA A 82 4.23 -13.27 -11.26
C ALA A 82 5.05 -14.40 -10.63
N ARG A 83 5.77 -15.18 -11.45
CA ARG A 83 6.69 -16.22 -10.96
C ARG A 83 7.88 -15.64 -10.21
N ALA A 84 8.42 -14.51 -10.68
CA ALA A 84 9.50 -13.81 -9.99
C ALA A 84 9.06 -13.29 -8.61
N ILE A 85 7.82 -12.82 -8.47
CA ILE A 85 7.22 -12.41 -7.19
C ILE A 85 7.09 -13.59 -6.21
N LEU A 86 6.78 -14.81 -6.71
CA LEU A 86 6.70 -16.02 -5.89
C LEU A 86 8.07 -16.54 -5.42
N ALA A 87 9.12 -16.24 -6.17
CA ALA A 87 10.48 -16.69 -5.91
C ALA A 87 11.26 -15.80 -4.91
N PHE A 88 10.70 -14.64 -4.55
CA PHE A 88 11.19 -13.75 -3.49
C PHE A 88 10.72 -14.21 -2.10
#